data_AF-X0YQ50-F1
#
_entry.id   AF-X0YQ50-F1
#
_cell.length_a   1.000
_cell.length_b   1.000
_cell.length_c   1.000
_cell.angle_alpha   90.00
_cell.angle_beta   90.00
_cell.angle_gamma   90.00
#
_symmetry.space_group_name_H-M   'P 1'
#
loop_
_entity.id
_entity.type
_entity.pdbx_description
1 polymer ?
#
loop_
_entity_poly.entity_id
_entity_poly.type
_entity_poly.pdbx_seq_one_letter_code
_entity_poly.pdbx_strand_id
1 'polypeptide(L)'
;MSPKVISFSGKGGVGKSTLLVLMLKHVIETNKYENILVIDADPDANIGDIIGKEIKFSETIGGKMTKLQERIQKRQIPLDVNKNQIIESEV
;
A
#
# COMPACT_ATOMS: atom_id res chain seq x y z
N MET A 1 -2.52 0.24 20.67
CA MET A 1 -1.36 1.11 20.37
C MET A 1 -1.78 2.08 19.29
N SER A 2 -1.43 3.37 19.38
CA SER A 2 -1.68 4.32 18.29
C SER A 2 -0.70 4.08 17.13
N PRO A 3 -1.13 4.19 15.86
CA PRO A 3 -0.23 4.05 14.72
C PRO A 3 0.84 5.14 14.76
N LYS A 4 2.09 4.79 14.42
CA LYS A 4 3.14 5.78 14.20
C LYS A 4 3.07 6.24 12.75
N VAL A 5 2.84 7.53 12.54
CA VAL A 5 2.75 8.15 11.22
C VAL A 5 4.01 8.97 10.97
N ILE A 6 4.65 8.73 9.82
CA ILE A 6 5.87 9.42 9.39
C ILE A 6 5.63 9.92 7.97
N SER A 7 5.91 11.19 7.72
CA SER A 7 5.67 11.84 6.43
C SER A 7 6.91 12.58 5.96
N PHE A 8 7.20 12.47 4.66
CA PHE A 8 8.34 13.12 4.02
C PHE A 8 7.84 14.22 3.08
N SER A 9 8.21 15.48 3.34
CA SER A 9 7.79 16.65 2.56
C SER A 9 8.99 17.49 2.10
N GLY A 10 8.83 18.25 1.01
CA GLY A 10 9.88 19.10 0.45
C GLY A 10 9.72 19.33 -1.05
N LYS A 11 10.57 20.19 -1.63
CA LYS A 11 10.54 20.53 -3.07
C LYS A 11 10.75 19.29 -3.97
N GLY A 12 10.43 19.40 -5.26
CA GLY A 12 10.74 18.38 -6.25
C GLY A 12 12.26 18.11 -6.33
N GLY A 13 12.66 16.85 -6.49
CA GLY A 13 14.07 16.48 -6.69
C GLY A 13 14.99 16.49 -5.44
N VAL A 14 14.49 16.81 -4.24
CA VAL A 14 15.34 16.87 -3.02
C VAL A 14 15.64 15.50 -2.37
N GLY A 15 15.26 14.39 -3.01
CA GLY A 15 15.54 13.03 -2.51
C GLY A 15 14.54 12.46 -1.49
N LYS A 16 13.31 12.98 -1.41
CA LYS A 16 12.27 12.52 -0.46
C LYS A 16 12.00 11.02 -0.57
N SER A 17 11.75 10.54 -1.79
CA SER A 17 11.43 9.14 -2.06
C SER A 17 12.63 8.22 -1.77
N THR A 18 13.85 8.69 -2.04
CA THR A 18 15.09 7.98 -1.68
C THR A 18 15.21 7.81 -0.16
N LEU A 19 14.97 8.88 0.61
CA LEU A 19 15.03 8.83 2.07
C LEU A 19 13.95 7.90 2.65
N LEU A 20 12.73 7.93 2.09
CA LEU A 20 11.65 7.02 2.45
C LEU A 20 12.09 5.56 2.28
N VAL A 21 12.67 5.21 1.13
CA VAL A 21 13.13 3.83 0.87
C VAL A 21 14.25 3.40 1.81
N LEU A 22 15.24 4.26 2.08
CA LEU A 22 16.31 3.95 3.04
C LEU A 22 15.77 3.74 4.45
N MET A 23 14.84 4.58 4.89
CA MET A 23 14.17 4.43 6.18
C MET A 23 13.35 3.14 6.24
N LEU A 24 12.58 2.84 5.19
CA LEU A 24 11.78 1.62 5.10
C LEU A 24 12.66 0.37 5.18
N LYS A 25 13.77 0.34 4.44
CA LYS A 25 14.76 -0.74 4.51
C LYS A 25 15.23 -0.97 5.94
N HIS A 26 15.66 0.10 6.63
CA HIS A 26 16.12 0.01 8.02
C HIS A 26 15.03 -0.51 8.97
N VAL A 27 13.79 -0.04 8.81
CA VAL A 27 12.65 -0.50 9.62
C VAL A 27 12.37 -2.00 9.41
N ILE A 28 12.40 -2.46 8.16
CA ILE A 28 12.20 -3.88 7.84
C ILE A 28 13.33 -4.73 8.43
N GLU A 29 14.60 -4.32 8.25
CA GLU A 29 15.76 -5.07 8.75
C GLU A 29 15.80 -5.18 10.28
N THR A 30 15.20 -4.22 11.01
CA THR A 30 15.14 -4.26 12.48
C THR A 30 13.98 -5.10 13.03
N ASN A 31 13.08 -5.63 12.19
CA ASN A 31 11.91 -6.43 12.56
C ASN A 31 11.07 -5.82 13.70
N LYS A 32 11.08 -4.49 13.83
CA LYS A 32 10.43 -3.79 14.94
C LYS A 32 8.94 -3.55 14.71
N TYR A 33 8.49 -3.63 13.46
CA TYR A 33 7.11 -3.39 13.05
C TYR A 33 6.69 -4.45 12.03
N GLU A 34 5.58 -5.13 12.30
CA GLU A 34 5.03 -6.17 11.41
C GLU A 34 4.04 -5.60 10.40
N ASN A 35 3.33 -4.52 10.78
CA ASN A 35 2.30 -3.89 9.95
C ASN A 35 2.80 -2.53 9.46
N ILE A 36 3.28 -2.49 8.21
CA ILE A 36 3.81 -1.28 7.57
C ILE A 36 2.94 -0.94 6.37
N LEU A 37 2.33 0.24 6.40
CA LEU A 37 1.63 0.82 5.26
C LEU A 37 2.49 1.92 4.66
N VAL A 38 2.81 1.77 3.38
CA VAL A 38 3.53 2.78 2.59
C VAL A 38 2.54 3.43 1.62
N ILE A 39 2.51 4.76 1.61
CA ILE A 39 1.64 5.55 0.76
C ILE A 39 2.55 6.43 -0.10
N ASP A 40 2.53 6.21 -1.42
CA ASP A 40 3.09 7.17 -2.37
C ASP A 40 1.99 8.16 -2.77
N ALA A 41 2.25 9.45 -2.60
CA ALA A 41 1.33 10.52 -2.97
C ALA A 41 1.70 11.18 -4.30
N ASP A 42 2.84 10.78 -4.89
CA ASP A 42 3.32 11.27 -6.18
C ASP A 42 2.77 10.37 -7.31
N PRO A 43 1.95 10.89 -8.24
CA PRO A 43 1.41 10.08 -9.33
C PRO A 43 2.48 9.63 -10.35
N ASP A 44 3.62 10.31 -10.41
CA ASP A 44 4.67 10.06 -11.40
C ASP A 44 5.80 9.15 -10.88
N ALA A 45 5.83 8.88 -9.57
CA ALA A 45 6.80 7.98 -8.96
C ALA A 45 6.10 6.73 -8.43
N ASN A 46 6.69 5.57 -8.70
CA ASN A 46 6.34 4.36 -7.96
C ASN A 46 7.52 4.02 -7.06
N ILE A 47 7.31 3.99 -5.75
CA ILE A 47 8.25 3.39 -4.79
C ILE A 47 8.75 2.02 -5.25
N GLY A 48 7.92 1.25 -5.98
CA GLY A 48 8.29 -0.01 -6.63
C GLY A 48 9.54 0.09 -7.51
N ASP A 49 9.61 1.13 -8.36
CA ASP A 49 10.76 1.37 -9.24
C ASP A 49 12.03 1.66 -8.44
N ILE A 50 11.90 2.43 -7.36
CA ILE A 50 13.03 2.80 -6.50
C ILE A 50 13.59 1.59 -5.75
N ILE A 51 12.74 0.66 -5.33
CA ILE A 51 13.15 -0.58 -4.65
C ILE A 51 13.52 -1.71 -5.63
N GLY A 52 13.46 -1.44 -6.95
CA GLY A 52 13.75 -2.43 -7.99
C GLY A 52 12.77 -3.61 -8.01
N LYS A 53 11.53 -3.41 -7.54
CA LYS A 53 10.46 -4.41 -7.62
C LYS A 53 9.37 -3.92 -8.54
N GLU A 54 9.03 -4.75 -9.51
CA GLU A 54 7.80 -4.59 -10.27
C GLU A 54 6.62 -4.89 -9.33
N ILE A 55 5.91 -3.85 -8.89
CA ILE A 55 4.66 -3.99 -8.13
C ILE A 55 3.52 -3.82 -9.12
N LYS A 56 2.79 -4.91 -9.41
CA LYS A 56 1.62 -4.83 -10.26
C LYS A 56 0.52 -4.10 -9.50
N PHE A 57 -0.28 -3.29 -10.21
CA PHE A 57 -1.42 -2.60 -9.59
C PHE A 57 -2.30 -3.55 -8.78
N SER A 58 -2.52 -4.78 -9.28
CA SER A 58 -3.29 -5.83 -8.59
C SER A 58 -2.75 -6.28 -7.23
N GLU A 59 -1.49 -6.00 -6.92
CA GLU A 59 -0.84 -6.33 -5.65
C GLU A 59 -0.99 -5.19 -4.62
N THR A 60 -1.38 -4.00 -5.08
CA THR A 60 -1.67 -2.85 -4.20
C THR A 60 -3.05 -2.98 -3.55
N ILE A 61 -3.25 -2.28 -2.42
CA ILE A 61 -4.57 -2.17 -1.79
C ILE A 61 -5.60 -1.61 -2.80
N GLY A 62 -5.21 -0.63 -3.61
CA GLY A 62 -6.06 -0.06 -4.67
C GLY A 62 -6.51 -1.13 -5.67
N GLY A 63 -5.59 -1.94 -6.19
CA GLY A 63 -5.93 -2.98 -7.15
C GLY A 63 -6.74 -4.13 -6.56
N LYS A 64 -6.46 -4.54 -5.31
CA LYS A 64 -7.31 -5.51 -4.59
C LYS A 64 -8.75 -4.98 -4.45
N MET A 65 -8.91 -3.72 -4.06
CA MET A 65 -10.22 -3.07 -3.94
C MET A 65 -10.96 -2.97 -5.29
N THR A 66 -10.27 -2.65 -6.38
CA THR A 66 -10.86 -2.64 -7.73
C THR A 66 -11.40 -4.02 -8.11
N LYS A 67 -10.61 -5.09 -7.90
CA LYS A 67 -11.05 -6.47 -8.16
C LYS A 67 -12.27 -6.86 -7.33
N LEU A 68 -12.29 -6.46 -6.07
CA LEU A 68 -13.45 -6.69 -5.20
C LEU A 68 -14.70 -5.99 -5.74
N GLN A 69 -14.59 -4.73 -6.16
CA GLN A 69 -15.71 -3.99 -6.77
C GLN A 69 -16.23 -4.67 -8.04
N GLU A 70 -15.35 -5.19 -8.90
CA GLU A 70 -15.75 -5.94 -10.10
C GLU A 70 -16.55 -7.21 -9.75
N ARG A 71 -16.14 -7.95 -8.72
CA ARG A 71 -16.85 -9.16 -8.26
C ARG A 71 -18.23 -8.83 -7.69
N ILE A 72 -18.36 -7.71 -6.98
CA ILE A 72 -19.64 -7.19 -6.51
C ILE A 72 -20.57 -6.90 -7.70
N GLN A 73 -20.06 -6.18 -8.71
CA GLN A 73 -20.85 -5.85 -9.91
C GLN A 73 -21.29 -7.09 -10.69
N LYS A 74 -20.43 -8.11 -10.76
CA LYS A 74 -20.73 -9.41 -11.38
C LYS A 74 -21.62 -10.32 -10.53
N ARG A 75 -22.08 -9.88 -9.34
CA ARG A 75 -22.87 -10.66 -8.37
C ARG A 75 -22.20 -11.99 -7.97
N GLN A 76 -20.87 -11.99 -7.90
CA GLN A 76 -20.05 -13.16 -7.51
C GLN A 76 -19.77 -13.19 -6.01
N ILE A 77 -20.49 -12.39 -5.22
CA ILE A 77 -20.33 -12.28 -3.77
C ILE A 77 -21.68 -12.57 -3.12
N PRO A 78 -21.72 -13.41 -2.06
CA PRO A 78 -22.95 -13.65 -1.33
C PRO A 78 -23.52 -12.35 -0.73
N LEU A 79 -24.83 -12.14 -0.89
CA LEU A 79 -25.52 -10.91 -0.46
C LEU A 79 -25.71 -10.82 1.06
N ASP A 80 -25.53 -11.95 1.75
CA ASP A 80 -25.68 -12.13 3.20
C ASP A 80 -24.37 -11.87 3.97
N VAL A 81 -23.25 -11.66 3.27
CA VAL A 81 -21.95 -11.42 3.91
C VAL A 81 -21.70 -9.91 4.05
N ASN A 82 -21.20 -9.51 5.22
CA ASN A 82 -20.86 -8.11 5.47
C ASN A 82 -19.65 -7.67 4.63
N LYS A 83 -19.73 -6.46 4.06
CA LYS A 83 -18.67 -5.87 3.23
C LYS A 83 -17.30 -5.83 3.92
N ASN A 84 -17.27 -5.55 5.22
CA ASN A 84 -16.01 -5.47 5.98
C ASN A 84 -15.33 -6.84 6.09
N GLN A 85 -16.11 -7.89 6.33
CA GLN A 85 -15.60 -9.26 6.43
C GLN A 85 -14.99 -9.75 5.12
N ILE A 86 -15.55 -9.33 3.98
CA ILE A 86 -15.00 -9.64 2.66
C ILE A 86 -13.66 -8.91 2.44
N ILE A 87 -13.59 -7.63 2.80
CA ILE A 87 -12.36 -6.83 2.67
C ILE A 87 -11.23 -7.44 3.51
N GLU A 88 -11.51 -7.78 4.78
CA GLU A 88 -10.53 -8.41 5.68
C GLU A 88 -10.02 -9.77 5.17
N SER A 89 -10.82 -10.50 4.39
CA SER A 89 -10.40 -11.78 3.81
C SER A 89 -9.46 -11.66 2.61
N GLU A 90 -9.42 -10.48 1.97
CA GLU A 90 -8.67 -10.26 0.72
C GLU A 90 -7.44 -9.36 0.88
N VAL A 91 -7.42 -8.50 1.92
CA VAL A 91 -6.37 -7.51 2.15
C VAL A 91 -5.32 -8.05 3.09
#